data_AF-A0A939WA83-F1
#
_entry.id   AF-A0A939WA83-F1
#
_cell.length_a   1.000
_cell.length_b   1.000
_cell.length_c   1.000
_cell.angle_alpha   90.00
_cell.angle_beta   90.00
_cell.angle_gamma   90.00
#
_symmetry.space_group_name_H-M   'P 1'
#
loop_
_entity.id
_entity.type
_entity.pdbx_description
1 polymer ?
#
loop_
_entity_poly.entity_id
_entity_poly.type
_entity_poly.pdbx_seq_one_letter_code
_entity_poly.pdbx_strand_id
1 'polypeptide(L)' 'MDFRSKSTFDASSCEGGIGIGSPRPAGLGFTAPAYDHCVLCPRACGADRSAGIRGFCRMSSELRISRVGLHMW' A
#
# COMPACT_ATOMS: atom_id res chain seq x y z
N MET A 1 1.92 31.61 -0.40
CA MET A 1 0.76 30.68 -0.30
C MET A 1 1.25 29.46 0.44
N ASP A 2 1.28 29.60 1.76
CA ASP A 2 2.06 28.77 2.67
C ASP A 2 1.07 27.88 3.43
N PHE A 3 1.09 26.58 3.14
CA PHE A 3 0.27 25.60 3.86
C PHE A 3 0.84 25.39 5.26
N ARG A 4 0.26 26.12 6.22
CA ARG A 4 0.66 26.14 7.62
C ARG A 4 0.21 24.86 8.35
N SER A 5 1.19 24.29 9.03
CA SER A 5 1.23 23.19 9.99
C SER A 5 0.04 22.98 10.96
N LYS A 6 -0.14 21.69 11.31
CA LYS A 6 -0.47 21.10 12.63
C LYS A 6 -1.86 21.40 13.24
N SER A 7 -2.72 20.38 13.20
CA SER A 7 -3.67 20.10 14.28
C SER A 7 -3.41 18.68 14.82
N THR A 8 -2.76 18.59 15.97
CA THR A 8 -2.76 17.44 16.85
C THR A 8 -4.20 17.23 17.34
N PHE A 9 -4.90 16.22 16.83
CA PHE A 9 -6.22 15.85 17.31
C PHE A 9 -6.06 14.86 18.46
N ASP A 10 -6.51 15.28 19.63
CA ASP A 10 -6.39 14.64 20.94
C ASP A 10 -7.28 13.38 21.03
N ALA A 11 -6.72 12.29 21.55
CA ALA A 11 -7.32 10.96 21.56
C ALA A 11 -8.18 10.68 22.82
N SER A 12 -9.12 11.57 23.18
CA SER A 12 -9.84 11.46 24.46
C SER A 12 -11.37 11.58 24.39
N SER A 13 -12.02 10.83 23.49
CA SER A 13 -13.43 10.42 23.71
C SER A 13 -13.75 9.12 22.99
N CYS A 14 -13.60 8.03 23.74
CA CYS A 14 -14.49 6.86 23.70
C CYS A 14 -15.95 7.36 23.72
N GLU A 15 -16.99 6.74 23.18
CA GLU A 15 -17.30 5.35 22.86
C GLU A 15 -18.62 5.34 22.06
N GLY A 16 -18.72 4.52 21.01
CA GLY A 16 -19.96 4.42 20.21
C GLY A 16 -19.81 3.60 18.94
N GLY A 17 -19.57 2.30 19.09
CA GLY A 17 -19.44 1.38 17.97
C GLY A 17 -20.78 0.88 17.42
N ILE A 18 -20.91 0.82 16.09
CA ILE A 18 -21.62 -0.28 15.43
C ILE A 18 -20.53 -1.18 14.84
N GLY A 19 -20.38 -2.36 15.45
CA GLY A 19 -19.37 -3.34 15.07
C GLY A 19 -19.63 -3.92 13.68
N ILE A 20 -18.76 -3.57 12.73
CA ILE A 20 -18.36 -4.52 11.69
C ILE A 20 -17.09 -5.21 12.16
N GLY A 21 -17.28 -6.23 12.99
CA GLY A 21 -16.22 -7.17 13.33
C GLY A 21 -15.77 -7.91 12.08
N SER A 22 -14.71 -7.43 11.44
CA SER A 22 -13.76 -8.35 10.81
C SER A 22 -12.50 -8.31 11.67
N PRO A 23 -12.09 -9.43 12.28
CA PRO A 23 -10.83 -9.49 12.99
C PRO A 23 -9.73 -9.18 11.99
N ARG A 24 -9.10 -8.01 12.14
CA ARG A 24 -7.92 -7.65 11.38
C ARG A 24 -6.80 -8.54 11.91
N PRO A 25 -6.23 -9.48 11.13
CA PRO A 25 -5.03 -10.15 11.57
C PRO A 25 -3.94 -9.08 11.69
N ALA A 26 -3.32 -8.98 12.86
CA ALA A 26 -2.09 -8.21 13.04
C ALA A 26 -1.02 -8.82 12.12
N GLY A 27 -0.88 -8.26 10.91
CA GLY A 27 0.00 -8.81 9.88
C GLY A 27 -0.45 -8.60 8.44
N LEU A 28 -1.21 -7.55 8.10
CA LEU A 28 -1.57 -7.24 6.70
C LEU A 28 -0.38 -6.61 5.94
N GLY A 29 0.76 -7.30 5.91
CA GLY A 29 1.65 -7.18 4.76
C GLY A 29 0.90 -7.73 3.56
N PHE A 30 1.00 -7.06 2.41
CA PHE A 30 0.41 -7.52 1.15
C PHE A 30 1.14 -8.77 0.59
N THR A 31 1.55 -9.71 1.44
CA THR A 31 2.16 -10.99 1.03
C THR A 31 1.05 -11.93 0.56
N ALA A 32 0.34 -11.51 -0.48
CA ALA A 32 -0.53 -12.38 -1.23
C ALA A 32 0.37 -13.37 -1.99
N PRO A 33 -0.01 -14.67 -2.12
CA PRO A 33 0.77 -15.66 -2.86
C PRO A 33 1.02 -15.28 -4.33
N ALA A 34 0.28 -14.30 -4.85
CA ALA A 34 0.51 -13.71 -6.17
C ALA A 34 1.86 -12.95 -6.29
N TYR A 35 2.49 -12.57 -5.18
CA TYR A 35 3.74 -11.80 -5.19
C TYR A 35 5.02 -12.64 -5.08
N ASP A 36 4.90 -13.95 -4.83
CA ASP A 36 6.04 -14.87 -4.71
C ASP A 36 6.66 -15.20 -6.08
N HIS A 37 5.87 -15.05 -7.15
CA HIS A 37 6.34 -15.23 -8.53
C HIS A 37 5.81 -14.13 -9.46
N CYS A 38 6.52 -12.99 -9.53
CA CYS A 38 6.08 -11.85 -10.33
C CYS A 38 6.17 -12.10 -11.85
N VAL A 39 5.01 -11.99 -12.53
CA VAL A 39 4.89 -11.94 -14.00
C VAL A 39 4.43 -10.57 -14.55
N LEU A 40 4.26 -9.57 -13.69
CA LEU A 40 3.73 -8.24 -14.06
C LEU A 40 4.62 -7.40 -14.99
N CYS A 41 5.94 -7.61 -14.93
CA CYS A 41 6.87 -6.88 -15.80
C CYS A 41 6.96 -7.57 -17.16
N PRO A 42 7.22 -6.83 -18.25
CA PRO A 42 7.28 -7.39 -19.61
C PRO A 42 8.37 -8.44 -19.80
N ARG A 43 9.32 -8.55 -18.86
CA ARG A 43 10.37 -9.58 -18.85
C ARG A 43 10.05 -10.78 -17.94
N ALA A 44 8.83 -10.85 -17.39
CA ALA A 44 8.34 -11.90 -16.50
C ALA A 44 9.39 -12.37 -15.46
N CYS A 45 9.89 -11.45 -14.64
CA CYS A 45 11.11 -11.68 -13.87
C CYS A 45 11.04 -12.77 -12.78
N GLY A 46 9.87 -13.31 -12.44
CA GLY A 46 9.72 -14.41 -11.48
C GLY A 46 10.14 -14.09 -10.04
N ALA A 47 10.44 -12.83 -9.74
CA ALA A 47 10.98 -12.43 -8.44
C ALA A 47 9.90 -12.49 -7.36
N ASP A 48 10.29 -13.03 -6.20
CA ASP A 48 9.50 -13.00 -4.98
C ASP A 48 9.56 -11.62 -4.34
N ARG A 49 8.48 -10.86 -4.48
CA ARG A 49 8.37 -9.54 -3.88
C ARG A 49 7.99 -9.57 -2.41
N SER A 50 7.34 -10.63 -1.93
CA SER A 50 6.98 -10.75 -0.52
C SER A 50 8.24 -10.86 0.34
N ALA A 51 9.26 -11.56 -0.17
CA ALA A 51 10.60 -11.64 0.41
C ALA A 51 11.47 -10.37 0.22
N GLY A 52 10.97 -9.34 -0.44
CA GLY A 52 11.72 -8.11 -0.72
C GLY A 52 12.76 -8.22 -1.84
N ILE A 53 12.76 -9.31 -2.60
CA ILE A 53 13.67 -9.50 -3.74
C ILE A 53 13.23 -8.60 -4.90
N ARG A 54 14.22 -7.90 -5.49
CA ARG A 54 14.00 -7.04 -6.65
C ARG A 54 14.43 -7.76 -7.92
N GLY A 55 13.47 -8.01 -8.81
CA GLY A 55 13.76 -8.48 -10.16
C GLY A 55 14.25 -7.37 -11.09
N PHE A 56 14.25 -7.65 -12.39
CA PHE A 56 14.77 -6.72 -13.41
C PHE A 56 14.09 -5.34 -13.42
N CYS A 57 12.79 -5.28 -13.14
CA CYS A 57 12.02 -4.02 -13.07
C CYS A 57 12.32 -3.18 -11.82
N ARG A 58 13.07 -3.72 -10.84
CA ARG A 58 13.47 -3.08 -9.57
C ARG A 58 12.32 -2.57 -8.69
N MET A 59 11.08 -2.98 -8.97
CA MET A 59 9.92 -2.59 -8.18
C MET A 59 9.84 -3.41 -6.88
N SER A 60 9.60 -2.72 -5.76
CA SER A 60 9.41 -3.31 -4.42
C SER A 60 7.99 -3.87 -4.24
N SER A 61 7.75 -4.52 -3.09
CA SER A 61 6.42 -4.92 -2.63
C SER A 61 5.57 -3.77 -2.07
N GLU A 62 6.16 -2.60 -1.90
CA GLU A 62 5.47 -1.42 -1.38
C GLU A 62 4.58 -0.79 -2.46
N LEU A 63 3.30 -0.63 -2.15
CA LEU A 63 2.30 -0.07 -3.04
C LEU A 63 2.51 1.45 -3.15
N ARG A 64 2.84 1.93 -4.36
CA ARG A 64 2.97 3.36 -4.66
C ARG A 64 1.79 3.82 -5.50
N ILE A 65 1.03 4.78 -5.00
CA ILE A 65 -0.13 5.37 -5.68
C ILE A 65 0.27 6.73 -6.25
N SER A 66 -0.01 6.97 -7.52
CA SER A 66 0.08 8.28 -8.14
C SER A 66 -1.30 8.73 -8.63
N ARG A 67 -1.53 10.04 -8.61
CA ARG A 67 -2.69 10.66 -9.25
C ARG A 67 -2.30 11.09 -10.66
N VAL A 68 -2.99 10.58 -11.67
CA VAL A 68 -2.88 11.06 -13.05
C VAL A 68 -3.98 12.09 -13.31
N GLY A 69 -3.61 13.21 -13.91
CA GLY A 69 -4.55 14.16 -14.52
C GLY A 69 -4.62 13.89 -16.02
N LEU A 70 -5.83 13.89 -16.58
CA LEU A 70 -6.00 13.88 -18.04
C LEU A 70 -5.44 15.19 -18.61
N HIS A 71 -4.56 15.09 -19.60
CA HIS A 71 -4.18 16.25 -20.40
C HIS A 71 -5.33 16.56 -21.37
N MET A 72 -5.91 17.75 -21.23
CA MET A 72 -6.87 18.29 -22.20
C MET A 72 -6.07 19.07 -23.24
N TRP A 73 -6.27 18.76 -24.53
CA TRP A 73 -5.50 19.35 -25.64
C TRP A 73 -5.87 20.82 -25.91
#